data_AF-A0A2R6IRQ0-F1
#
_entry.id   AF-A0A2R6IRQ0-F1
#
_cell.length_a   1.000
_cell.length_b   1.000
_cell.length_c   1.000
_cell.angle_alpha   90.00
_cell.angle_beta   90.00
_cell.angle_gamma   90.00
#
_symmetry.space_group_name_H-M   'P 1'
#
loop_
_entity.id
_entity.type
_entity.pdbx_description
1 polymer ?
#
loop_
_entity_poly.entity_id
_entity_poly.type
_entity_poly.pdbx_seq_one_letter_code
_entity_poly.pdbx_strand_id
1 'polypeptide(L)'
;MSDTPDARTDEEQGATDHEAYADLGATTEAAMEIAETSMDRVHGIVPQETLADRLRAKAVHATGDPEFQHLVRFAGADECEPVRAGARAVLDERPIVTDITMVKSGITGRGHDCAVRKAIGNGAELAAETGMTRTAAAVLELDRAGAYDDAIAVVGNAPTAALALSDCIADGTRPAVVVATPVGFVKAADARERVREVCADHGVPAVTNVGRRGGSGLAAGLTNELVHVASDAREGEVSLEVSGESGGDGTEPRDGEAEP
;
A
#
# COMPACT_ATOMS: atom_id res chain seq x y z
N MET A 1 -43.00 -55.55 2.15
CA MET A 1 -42.06 -55.40 1.02
C MET A 1 -42.45 -54.15 0.26
N SER A 2 -41.76 -53.05 0.55
CA SER A 2 -41.73 -51.86 -0.27
C SER A 2 -40.52 -51.05 0.22
N ASP A 3 -39.35 -51.47 -0.26
CA ASP A 3 -38.13 -50.69 -0.23
C ASP A 3 -38.30 -49.49 -1.17
N THR A 4 -38.02 -48.29 -0.66
CA THR A 4 -37.71 -47.12 -1.48
C THR A 4 -36.35 -46.60 -1.01
N PRO A 5 -35.32 -46.56 -1.87
CA PRO A 5 -34.02 -46.01 -1.48
C PRO A 5 -34.05 -44.48 -1.55
N ASP A 6 -33.57 -43.86 -0.47
CA ASP A 6 -33.30 -42.42 -0.36
C ASP A 6 -32.04 -42.09 -1.17
N ALA A 7 -32.23 -41.46 -2.33
CA ALA A 7 -31.16 -40.90 -3.15
C ALA A 7 -30.81 -39.52 -2.59
N ARG A 8 -29.83 -39.47 -1.68
CA ARG A 8 -29.15 -38.23 -1.34
C ARG A 8 -28.24 -37.86 -2.49
N THR A 9 -28.57 -36.77 -3.14
CA THR A 9 -27.76 -36.13 -4.17
C THR A 9 -26.70 -35.29 -3.48
N ASP A 10 -25.49 -35.40 -4.02
CA ASP A 10 -24.29 -34.69 -3.61
C ASP A 10 -24.47 -33.18 -3.71
N GLU A 11 -24.33 -32.46 -2.60
CA GLU A 11 -24.08 -31.02 -2.58
C GLU A 11 -22.57 -30.81 -2.41
N GLU A 12 -21.83 -31.01 -3.51
CA GLU A 12 -20.52 -30.40 -3.72
C GLU A 12 -20.72 -29.20 -4.64
N GLN A 13 -20.70 -27.97 -4.10
CA GLN A 13 -20.28 -26.76 -4.83
C GLN A 13 -20.30 -25.53 -3.92
N GLY A 14 -19.14 -24.86 -3.81
CA GLY A 14 -19.07 -23.45 -3.42
C GLY A 14 -18.24 -23.10 -2.17
N ALA A 15 -17.09 -23.75 -1.94
CA ALA A 15 -16.14 -23.34 -0.91
C ALA A 15 -14.83 -22.82 -1.53
N THR A 16 -14.91 -21.77 -2.34
CA THR A 16 -13.74 -21.05 -2.88
C THR A 16 -14.18 -19.61 -3.15
N ASP A 17 -14.02 -18.74 -2.14
CA ASP A 17 -14.02 -17.25 -2.19
C ASP A 17 -14.22 -16.66 -0.77
N HIS A 18 -14.75 -17.45 0.17
CA HIS A 18 -15.17 -16.95 1.49
C HIS A 18 -14.05 -16.69 2.52
N GLU A 19 -12.84 -17.20 2.32
CA GLU A 19 -11.76 -17.11 3.32
C GLU A 19 -10.71 -16.02 3.01
N ALA A 20 -10.58 -15.61 1.74
CA ALA A 20 -9.48 -14.77 1.27
C ALA A 20 -9.52 -13.31 1.77
N TYR A 21 -10.69 -12.78 2.14
CA TYR A 21 -10.83 -11.35 2.52
C TYR A 21 -11.26 -11.11 3.97
N ALA A 22 -11.26 -12.14 4.83
CA ALA A 22 -11.63 -12.05 6.25
C ALA A 22 -10.58 -11.35 7.15
N ASP A 23 -9.79 -10.42 6.60
CA ASP A 23 -8.72 -9.68 7.30
C ASP A 23 -9.14 -8.27 7.73
N LEU A 24 -10.38 -8.13 8.23
CA LEU A 24 -10.86 -6.92 8.93
C LEU A 24 -10.94 -7.10 10.46
N GLY A 25 -10.27 -8.13 10.99
CA GLY A 25 -10.37 -8.51 12.41
C GLY A 25 -11.69 -9.18 12.79
N ALA A 26 -12.54 -9.49 11.80
CA ALA A 26 -13.76 -10.26 11.96
C ALA A 26 -13.43 -11.73 12.22
N THR A 27 -13.61 -12.20 13.45
CA THR A 27 -13.35 -13.59 13.85
C THR A 27 -14.61 -14.39 14.12
N THR A 28 -15.78 -13.74 14.06
CA THR A 28 -17.09 -14.37 14.23
C THR A 28 -17.85 -14.33 12.92
N GLU A 29 -18.73 -15.30 12.69
CA GLU A 29 -19.59 -15.40 11.50
C GLU A 29 -20.36 -14.09 11.25
N ALA A 30 -21.00 -13.53 12.28
CA ALA A 30 -21.69 -12.25 12.18
C ALA A 30 -20.75 -11.07 11.84
N ALA A 31 -19.50 -11.09 12.31
CA ALA A 31 -18.53 -10.06 11.95
C ALA A 31 -18.04 -10.22 10.52
N MET A 32 -17.90 -11.46 10.04
CA MET A 32 -17.54 -11.77 8.64
C MET A 32 -18.65 -11.30 7.70
N GLU A 33 -19.91 -11.59 8.03
CA GLU A 33 -21.07 -11.13 7.24
C GLU A 33 -21.13 -9.60 7.12
N ILE A 34 -20.85 -8.88 8.22
CA ILE A 34 -20.78 -7.40 8.21
C ILE A 34 -19.63 -6.91 7.34
N ALA A 35 -18.46 -7.54 7.46
CA ALA A 35 -17.27 -7.18 6.69
C ALA A 35 -17.50 -7.39 5.18
N GLU A 36 -18.03 -8.56 4.80
CA GLU A 36 -18.39 -8.93 3.43
C GLU A 36 -19.43 -7.95 2.86
N THR A 37 -20.55 -7.76 3.56
CA THR A 37 -21.59 -6.81 3.16
C THR A 37 -21.05 -5.39 2.98
N SER A 38 -20.13 -4.96 3.85
CA SER A 38 -19.49 -3.66 3.73
C SER A 38 -18.63 -3.56 2.49
N MET A 39 -17.88 -4.61 2.15
CA MET A 39 -16.98 -4.62 1.01
C MET A 39 -17.75 -4.72 -0.31
N ASP A 40 -18.82 -5.51 -0.37
CA ASP A 40 -19.71 -5.57 -1.54
C ASP A 40 -20.25 -4.19 -1.92
N ARG A 41 -20.64 -3.42 -0.91
CA ARG A 41 -21.08 -2.03 -1.12
C ARG A 41 -19.95 -1.15 -1.66
N VAL A 42 -18.73 -1.34 -1.20
CA VAL A 42 -17.55 -0.60 -1.68
C VAL A 42 -17.20 -1.02 -3.11
N HIS A 43 -17.28 -2.30 -3.45
CA HIS A 43 -17.08 -2.81 -4.81
C HIS A 43 -18.16 -2.34 -5.79
N GLY A 44 -19.37 -2.04 -5.29
CA GLY A 44 -20.40 -1.34 -6.07
C GLY A 44 -20.11 0.15 -6.33
N ILE A 45 -19.13 0.74 -5.62
CA ILE A 45 -18.76 2.16 -5.70
C ILE A 45 -17.46 2.37 -6.49
N VAL A 46 -16.49 1.47 -6.34
CA VAL A 46 -15.17 1.54 -6.96
C VAL A 46 -15.00 0.34 -7.90
N PRO A 47 -14.58 0.54 -9.17
CA PRO A 47 -14.24 -0.57 -10.07
C PRO A 47 -13.26 -1.54 -9.42
N GLN A 48 -13.20 -2.81 -9.85
CA GLN A 48 -12.27 -3.81 -9.30
C GLN A 48 -11.36 -4.36 -10.40
N GLU A 49 -10.99 -3.51 -11.37
CA GLU A 49 -10.28 -3.92 -12.58
C GLU A 49 -8.76 -3.85 -12.42
N THR A 50 -8.28 -2.97 -11.54
CA THR A 50 -6.86 -2.68 -11.38
C THR A 50 -6.39 -2.77 -9.93
N LEU A 51 -5.08 -2.96 -9.73
CA LEU A 51 -4.49 -2.89 -8.39
C LEU A 51 -4.66 -1.50 -7.75
N ALA A 52 -4.64 -0.44 -8.56
CA ALA A 52 -4.92 0.92 -8.11
C ALA A 52 -6.34 1.02 -7.53
N ASP A 53 -7.31 0.30 -8.09
CA ASP A 53 -8.67 0.32 -7.60
C ASP A 53 -8.83 -0.35 -6.23
N ARG A 54 -8.01 -1.36 -5.91
CA ARG A 54 -7.97 -1.93 -4.56
C ARG A 54 -7.60 -0.89 -3.51
N LEU A 55 -6.62 -0.02 -3.79
CA LEU A 55 -6.28 1.09 -2.89
C LEU A 55 -7.40 2.15 -2.82
N ARG A 56 -8.10 2.43 -3.93
CA ARG A 56 -9.27 3.33 -3.93
C ARG A 56 -10.41 2.76 -3.09
N ALA A 57 -10.72 1.48 -3.25
CA ALA A 57 -11.73 0.76 -2.47
C ALA A 57 -11.38 0.75 -0.98
N LYS A 58 -10.14 0.43 -0.64
CA LYS A 58 -9.67 0.50 0.75
C LYS A 58 -9.74 1.92 1.31
N ALA A 59 -9.44 2.96 0.51
CA ALA A 59 -9.59 4.34 0.95
C ALA A 59 -11.05 4.69 1.27
N VAL A 60 -12.00 4.30 0.42
CA VAL A 60 -13.44 4.47 0.67
C VAL A 60 -13.86 3.74 1.94
N HIS A 61 -13.45 2.48 2.10
CA HIS A 61 -13.76 1.69 3.29
C HIS A 61 -13.21 2.30 4.58
N ALA A 62 -11.92 2.66 4.60
CA ALA A 62 -11.24 3.19 5.79
C ALA A 62 -11.76 4.57 6.21
N THR A 63 -12.40 5.30 5.30
CA THR A 63 -12.91 6.66 5.55
C THR A 63 -14.43 6.72 5.68
N GLY A 64 -15.14 5.68 5.22
CA GLY A 64 -16.60 5.69 5.10
C GLY A 64 -17.11 6.71 4.07
N ASP A 65 -16.26 7.12 3.12
CA ASP A 65 -16.52 8.23 2.20
C ASP A 65 -16.37 7.77 0.73
N PRO A 66 -17.48 7.55 0.00
CA PRO A 66 -17.46 7.13 -1.41
C PRO A 66 -16.66 8.05 -2.33
N GLU A 67 -16.59 9.35 -2.01
CA GLU A 67 -15.88 10.34 -2.82
C GLU A 67 -14.36 10.21 -2.68
N PHE A 68 -13.87 9.47 -1.69
CA PHE A 68 -12.44 9.36 -1.43
C PHE A 68 -11.69 8.71 -2.60
N GLN A 69 -12.33 7.83 -3.35
CA GLN A 69 -11.77 7.22 -4.57
C GLN A 69 -11.24 8.27 -5.56
N HIS A 70 -11.92 9.43 -5.67
CA HIS A 70 -11.56 10.51 -6.59
C HIS A 70 -10.43 11.39 -6.07
N LEU A 71 -10.04 11.22 -4.80
CA LEU A 71 -8.97 11.99 -4.15
C LEU A 71 -7.62 11.29 -4.19
N VAL A 72 -7.60 9.96 -4.29
CA VAL A 72 -6.36 9.17 -4.30
C VAL A 72 -5.52 9.56 -5.51
N ARG A 73 -4.21 9.74 -5.30
CA ARG A 73 -3.25 10.08 -6.35
C ARG A 73 -2.04 9.18 -6.23
N PHE A 74 -1.50 8.79 -7.37
CA PHE A 74 -0.34 7.92 -7.48
C PHE A 74 0.84 8.67 -8.10
N ALA A 75 2.06 8.30 -7.71
CA ALA A 75 3.29 8.66 -8.39
C ALA A 75 4.02 7.36 -8.74
N GLY A 76 4.42 7.23 -10.00
CA GLY A 76 4.99 6.02 -10.56
C GLY A 76 4.86 6.00 -12.08
N ALA A 77 5.42 4.98 -12.73
CA ALA A 77 5.28 4.68 -14.15
C ALA A 77 3.80 4.50 -14.56
N ASP A 78 2.99 3.97 -13.66
CA ASP A 78 1.54 3.85 -13.79
C ASP A 78 0.87 3.85 -12.40
N GLU A 79 -0.47 3.91 -12.36
CA GLU A 79 -1.22 3.99 -11.09
C GLU A 79 -1.12 2.70 -10.24
N CYS A 80 -0.77 1.56 -10.84
CA CYS A 80 -0.62 0.29 -10.14
C CYS A 80 0.78 0.09 -9.56
N GLU A 81 1.79 0.83 -10.03
CA GLU A 81 3.18 0.66 -9.58
C GLU A 81 3.34 0.78 -8.06
N PRO A 82 2.77 1.78 -7.35
CA PRO A 82 2.88 1.85 -5.89
C PRO A 82 2.33 0.59 -5.20
N VAL A 83 1.29 -0.03 -5.76
CA VAL A 83 0.71 -1.26 -5.20
C VAL A 83 1.67 -2.42 -5.41
N ARG A 84 2.21 -2.57 -6.63
CA ARG A 84 3.17 -3.63 -6.96
C ARG A 84 4.45 -3.50 -6.14
N ALA A 85 5.03 -2.31 -6.07
CA ALA A 85 6.24 -2.02 -5.30
C ALA A 85 6.03 -2.26 -3.81
N GLY A 86 4.89 -1.81 -3.27
CA GLY A 86 4.52 -2.06 -1.88
C GLY A 86 4.34 -3.55 -1.57
N ALA A 87 3.60 -4.28 -2.40
CA ALA A 87 3.40 -5.71 -2.22
C ALA A 87 4.72 -6.49 -2.31
N ARG A 88 5.61 -6.15 -3.26
CA ARG A 88 6.97 -6.72 -3.32
C ARG A 88 7.77 -6.43 -2.06
N ALA A 89 7.75 -5.20 -1.58
CA ALA A 89 8.44 -4.84 -0.34
C ALA A 89 7.91 -5.62 0.87
N VAL A 90 6.61 -5.93 0.91
CA VAL A 90 6.04 -6.82 1.93
C VAL A 90 6.54 -8.26 1.77
N LEU A 91 6.57 -8.79 0.54
CA LEU A 91 7.10 -10.13 0.25
C LEU A 91 8.58 -10.27 0.61
N ASP A 92 9.36 -9.21 0.40
CA ASP A 92 10.78 -9.11 0.72
C ASP A 92 11.03 -8.73 2.19
N GLU A 93 9.98 -8.74 3.03
CA GLU A 93 10.02 -8.46 4.47
C GLU A 93 10.66 -7.11 4.83
N ARG A 94 10.53 -6.13 3.94
CA ARG A 94 11.09 -4.79 4.12
C ARG A 94 10.44 -4.07 5.29
N PRO A 95 11.20 -3.22 6.02
CA PRO A 95 10.67 -2.53 7.19
C PRO A 95 9.53 -1.58 6.80
N ILE A 96 8.52 -1.50 7.66
CA ILE A 96 7.45 -0.51 7.57
C ILE A 96 7.75 0.61 8.58
N VAL A 97 7.99 1.82 8.09
CA VAL A 97 8.37 2.97 8.92
C VAL A 97 7.26 4.01 8.92
N THR A 98 6.59 4.16 10.06
CA THR A 98 5.45 5.07 10.22
C THR A 98 5.86 6.39 10.86
N ASP A 99 5.17 7.50 10.55
CA ASP A 99 5.45 8.78 11.20
C ASP A 99 5.13 8.77 12.71
N ILE A 100 3.98 8.21 13.09
CA ILE A 100 3.50 8.18 14.48
C ILE A 100 3.00 6.81 14.96
N THR A 101 2.80 6.70 16.28
CA THR A 101 2.31 5.47 16.94
C THR A 101 0.95 5.00 16.41
N MET A 102 -0.01 5.89 16.18
CA MET A 102 -1.36 5.49 15.75
C MET A 102 -1.36 4.77 14.39
N VAL A 103 -0.52 5.21 13.45
CA VAL A 103 -0.38 4.54 12.15
C VAL A 103 0.19 3.14 12.36
N LYS A 104 1.27 3.01 13.14
CA LYS A 104 1.86 1.71 13.50
C LYS A 104 0.82 0.76 14.12
N SER A 105 -0.01 1.25 15.03
CA SER A 105 -1.02 0.43 15.71
C SER A 105 -2.18 -0.02 14.81
N GLY A 106 -2.40 0.65 13.67
CA GLY A 106 -3.43 0.27 12.70
C GLY A 106 -2.95 -0.71 11.63
N ILE A 107 -1.63 -0.94 11.53
CA ILE A 107 -1.07 -1.90 10.57
C ILE A 107 -1.30 -3.31 11.12
N THR A 108 -1.85 -4.20 10.28
CA THR A 108 -2.07 -5.60 10.64
C THR A 108 -0.75 -6.31 10.95
N GLY A 109 -0.77 -7.25 11.90
CA GLY A 109 0.38 -8.13 12.17
C GLY A 109 0.29 -9.47 11.46
N ARG A 110 -0.71 -9.66 10.60
CA ARG A 110 -0.95 -10.91 9.86
C ARG A 110 -0.53 -10.75 8.40
N GLY A 111 -0.15 -11.84 7.75
CA GLY A 111 0.20 -11.87 6.33
C GLY A 111 1.65 -11.48 5.99
N HIS A 112 2.42 -10.96 6.96
CA HIS A 112 3.82 -10.58 6.77
C HIS A 112 4.65 -10.65 8.06
N ASP A 113 5.97 -10.73 7.91
CA ASP A 113 6.95 -10.65 9.01
C ASP A 113 7.75 -9.31 9.04
N CYS A 114 7.35 -8.35 8.20
CA CYS A 114 7.95 -7.01 8.16
C CYS A 114 8.07 -6.35 9.55
N ALA A 115 9.24 -5.81 9.87
CA ALA A 115 9.44 -5.03 11.08
C ALA A 115 8.70 -3.68 11.00
N VAL A 116 7.68 -3.49 11.86
CA VAL A 116 6.91 -2.24 11.92
C VAL A 116 7.43 -1.33 13.03
N ARG A 117 7.96 -0.16 12.66
CA ARG A 117 8.49 0.85 13.59
C ARG A 117 7.94 2.24 13.31
N LYS A 118 7.98 3.09 14.34
CA LYS A 118 7.55 4.49 14.25
C LYS A 118 8.76 5.41 14.32
N ALA A 119 8.69 6.52 13.61
CA ALA A 119 9.66 7.60 13.64
C ALA A 119 9.55 8.37 14.95
N ILE A 120 8.34 8.80 15.33
CA ILE A 120 8.17 9.62 16.53
C ILE A 120 8.76 8.96 17.79
N GLY A 121 9.58 9.71 18.50
CA GLY A 121 10.39 9.21 19.62
C GLY A 121 11.89 9.25 19.33
N ASN A 122 12.28 9.32 18.04
CA ASN A 122 13.64 9.65 17.61
C ASN A 122 13.80 11.16 17.44
N GLY A 123 15.04 11.68 17.46
CA GLY A 123 15.34 13.09 17.16
C GLY A 123 14.83 14.12 18.16
N ALA A 124 14.66 13.74 19.43
CA ALA A 124 14.26 14.68 20.48
C ALA A 124 15.28 15.84 20.66
N GLU A 125 16.58 15.51 20.61
CA GLU A 125 17.67 16.49 20.69
C GLU A 125 17.68 17.39 19.45
N LEU A 126 17.63 16.81 18.25
CA LEU A 126 17.56 17.57 17.00
C LEU A 126 16.37 18.53 16.95
N ALA A 127 15.19 18.10 17.43
CA ALA A 127 14.02 18.97 17.51
C ALA A 127 14.22 20.15 18.47
N ALA A 128 14.86 19.91 19.63
CA ALA A 128 15.14 20.94 20.62
C ALA A 128 16.18 21.95 20.11
N GLU A 129 17.21 21.49 19.41
CA GLU A 129 18.30 22.34 18.90
C GLU A 129 17.87 23.21 17.71
N THR A 130 17.06 22.67 16.80
CA THR A 130 16.70 23.34 15.54
C THR A 130 15.33 24.03 15.58
N GLY A 131 14.50 23.73 16.58
CA GLY A 131 13.14 24.24 16.69
C GLY A 131 12.14 23.61 15.71
N MET A 132 12.53 22.55 14.99
CA MET A 132 11.62 21.82 14.09
C MET A 132 10.62 20.95 14.87
N THR A 133 9.60 20.43 14.17
CA THR A 133 8.65 19.52 14.82
C THR A 133 9.34 18.20 15.17
N ARG A 134 8.91 17.57 16.27
CA ARG A 134 9.41 16.25 16.69
C ARG A 134 9.29 15.19 15.59
N THR A 135 8.25 15.26 14.76
CA THR A 135 8.03 14.31 13.65
C THR A 135 8.96 14.57 12.48
N ALA A 136 9.30 15.83 12.17
CA ALA A 136 10.30 16.14 11.15
C ALA A 136 11.69 15.68 11.61
N ALA A 137 12.09 16.03 12.84
CA ALA A 137 13.36 15.61 13.41
C ALA A 137 13.51 14.09 13.45
N ALA A 138 12.44 13.38 13.83
CA ALA A 138 12.42 11.94 13.85
C ALA A 138 12.64 11.29 12.48
N VAL A 139 12.05 11.86 11.41
CA VAL A 139 12.28 11.38 10.04
C VAL A 139 13.74 11.57 9.66
N LEU A 140 14.30 12.76 9.89
CA LEU A 140 15.70 13.05 9.55
C LEU A 140 16.69 12.14 10.30
N GLU A 141 16.45 11.86 11.59
CA GLU A 141 17.30 10.94 12.35
C GLU A 141 17.22 9.50 11.85
N LEU A 142 16.00 9.03 11.54
CA LEU A 142 15.83 7.69 10.98
C LEU A 142 16.48 7.59 9.60
N ASP A 143 16.34 8.61 8.76
CA ASP A 143 16.97 8.69 7.46
C ASP A 143 18.50 8.61 7.53
N ARG A 144 19.12 9.36 8.43
CA ARG A 144 20.58 9.27 8.71
C ARG A 144 21.03 7.87 9.12
N ALA A 145 20.14 7.09 9.73
CA ALA A 145 20.39 5.70 10.12
C ALA A 145 20.06 4.70 8.99
N GLY A 146 19.78 5.15 7.76
CA GLY A 146 19.45 4.31 6.61
C GLY A 146 18.07 3.64 6.74
N ALA A 147 17.16 4.23 7.51
CA ALA A 147 15.93 3.56 7.89
C ALA A 147 14.91 3.39 6.76
N TYR A 148 15.00 4.25 5.76
CA TYR A 148 13.99 4.41 4.73
C TYR A 148 14.36 3.72 3.42
N ASP A 149 15.60 3.28 3.23
CA ASP A 149 16.00 2.61 1.98
C ASP A 149 15.32 1.24 1.83
N ASP A 150 14.69 1.07 0.67
CA ASP A 150 13.72 0.04 0.30
C ASP A 150 12.63 -0.22 1.35
N ALA A 151 12.35 0.74 2.24
CA ALA A 151 11.30 0.63 3.25
C ALA A 151 9.93 0.99 2.68
N ILE A 152 8.87 0.54 3.34
CA ILE A 152 7.53 1.07 3.17
C ILE A 152 7.39 2.28 4.09
N ALA A 153 7.50 3.48 3.53
CA ALA A 153 7.44 4.72 4.30
C ALA A 153 6.00 5.23 4.42
N VAL A 154 5.47 5.33 5.64
CA VAL A 154 4.05 5.63 5.89
C VAL A 154 3.90 6.90 6.71
N VAL A 155 3.28 7.93 6.15
CA VAL A 155 3.01 9.21 6.82
C VAL A 155 1.51 9.45 6.88
N GLY A 156 0.91 9.19 8.05
CA GLY A 156 -0.53 9.31 8.23
C GLY A 156 -0.99 10.56 8.95
N ASN A 157 -0.11 11.26 9.67
CA ASN A 157 -0.53 12.36 10.54
C ASN A 157 0.19 13.68 10.26
N ALA A 158 1.52 13.70 10.25
CA ALA A 158 2.26 14.96 10.30
C ALA A 158 2.66 15.48 8.91
N PRO A 159 2.13 16.64 8.44
CA PRO A 159 2.60 17.26 7.19
C PRO A 159 4.10 17.57 7.21
N THR A 160 4.64 17.88 8.37
CA THR A 160 6.08 18.15 8.54
C THR A 160 6.95 16.90 8.43
N ALA A 161 6.42 15.71 8.76
CA ALA A 161 7.11 14.46 8.47
C ALA A 161 7.13 14.16 6.97
N ALA A 162 6.02 14.41 6.26
CA ALA A 162 5.95 14.26 4.81
C ALA A 162 6.93 15.20 4.09
N LEU A 163 7.04 16.45 4.53
CA LEU A 163 8.02 17.39 3.99
C LEU A 163 9.46 16.93 4.26
N ALA A 164 9.79 16.54 5.49
CA ALA A 164 11.13 16.03 5.82
C ALA A 164 11.48 14.78 5.00
N LEU A 165 10.54 13.84 4.83
CA LEU A 165 10.75 12.66 3.99
C LEU A 165 10.96 13.03 2.52
N SER A 166 10.26 14.07 2.03
CA SER A 166 10.48 14.58 0.67
C SER A 166 11.88 15.17 0.51
N ASP A 167 12.40 15.85 1.52
CA ASP A 167 13.77 16.37 1.49
C ASP A 167 14.79 15.23 1.47
N CYS A 168 14.59 14.19 2.30
CA CYS A 168 15.41 12.97 2.28
C CYS A 168 15.43 12.28 0.90
N ILE A 169 14.27 12.13 0.26
CA ILE A 169 14.20 11.51 -1.08
C ILE A 169 14.93 12.37 -2.11
N ALA A 170 14.77 13.69 -2.05
CA ALA A 170 15.48 14.61 -2.93
C ALA A 170 17.01 14.51 -2.75
N ASP A 171 17.46 14.26 -1.52
CA ASP A 171 18.87 14.13 -1.14
C ASP A 171 19.47 12.73 -1.40
N GLY A 172 18.65 11.74 -1.75
CA GLY A 172 19.14 10.44 -2.22
C GLY A 172 18.47 9.21 -1.61
N THR A 173 17.63 9.36 -0.58
CA THR A 173 16.91 8.24 0.05
C THR A 173 15.94 7.59 -0.92
N ARG A 174 15.87 6.25 -0.93
CA ARG A 174 15.01 5.49 -1.86
C ARG A 174 14.10 4.49 -1.13
N PRO A 175 12.94 4.93 -0.60
CA PRO A 175 11.90 4.01 -0.14
C PRO A 175 11.38 3.12 -1.28
N ALA A 176 10.97 1.90 -0.96
CA ALA A 176 10.33 1.02 -1.94
C ALA A 176 8.97 1.56 -2.36
N VAL A 177 8.22 2.14 -1.41
CA VAL A 177 6.99 2.87 -1.68
C VAL A 177 6.71 3.88 -0.55
N VAL A 178 6.09 5.00 -0.90
CA VAL A 178 5.61 6.00 0.06
C VAL A 178 4.08 6.01 0.14
N VAL A 179 3.51 5.83 1.32
CA VAL A 179 2.09 6.02 1.62
C VAL A 179 1.95 7.31 2.45
N ALA A 180 1.59 8.44 1.81
CA ALA A 180 1.53 9.74 2.47
C ALA A 180 0.13 10.36 2.42
N THR A 181 -0.60 10.24 3.53
CA THR A 181 -1.93 10.81 3.71
C THR A 181 -2.06 11.66 4.99
N PRO A 182 -1.10 12.54 5.35
CA PRO A 182 -1.26 13.41 6.52
C PRO A 182 -2.53 14.25 6.40
N VAL A 183 -3.32 14.32 7.47
CA VAL A 183 -4.52 15.15 7.56
C VAL A 183 -4.17 16.56 8.00
N GLY A 184 -4.94 17.56 7.57
CA GLY A 184 -4.82 18.89 8.15
C GLY A 184 -5.38 20.01 7.29
N PHE A 185 -5.58 21.14 7.95
CA PHE A 185 -6.02 22.39 7.32
C PHE A 185 -4.86 23.32 6.96
N VAL A 186 -3.65 23.00 7.42
CA VAL A 186 -2.43 23.80 7.24
C VAL A 186 -1.34 22.88 6.72
N LYS A 187 -0.73 23.25 5.58
CA LYS A 187 0.39 22.54 4.91
C LYS A 187 0.13 21.10 4.46
N ALA A 188 -0.97 20.45 4.85
CA ALA A 188 -1.21 19.05 4.51
C ALA A 188 -1.36 18.81 3.00
N ALA A 189 -2.08 19.69 2.30
CA ALA A 189 -2.23 19.63 0.85
C ALA A 189 -0.87 19.80 0.15
N ASP A 190 -0.17 20.91 0.47
CA ASP A 190 1.15 21.24 -0.09
C ASP A 190 2.20 20.16 0.21
N ALA A 191 2.18 19.56 1.41
CA ALA A 191 3.11 18.50 1.77
C ALA A 191 2.89 17.22 0.93
N ARG A 192 1.64 16.85 0.66
CA ARG A 192 1.35 15.67 -0.18
C ARG A 192 1.62 15.94 -1.65
N GLU A 193 1.43 17.17 -2.10
CA GLU A 193 1.87 17.60 -3.43
C GLU A 193 3.38 17.49 -3.57
N ARG A 194 4.13 18.07 -2.62
CA ARG A 194 5.59 17.95 -2.58
C ARG A 194 6.07 16.50 -2.57
N VAL A 195 5.46 15.63 -1.77
CA VAL A 195 5.78 14.19 -1.78
C VAL A 195 5.59 13.61 -3.18
N ARG A 196 4.44 13.84 -3.83
CA ARG A 196 4.20 13.30 -5.17
C ARG A 196 5.23 13.78 -6.19
N GLU A 197 5.53 15.07 -6.19
CA GLU A 197 6.48 15.67 -7.13
C GLU A 197 7.88 15.08 -6.96
N VAL A 198 8.40 15.06 -5.73
CA VAL A 198 9.72 14.47 -5.44
C VAL A 198 9.75 12.99 -5.80
N CYS A 199 8.72 12.25 -5.38
CA CYS A 199 8.64 10.82 -5.68
C CYS A 199 8.68 10.56 -7.19
N ALA A 200 7.95 11.36 -7.98
CA ALA A 200 7.98 11.26 -9.44
C ALA A 200 9.36 11.64 -10.02
N ASP A 201 9.97 12.74 -9.56
CA ASP A 201 11.27 13.22 -10.04
C ASP A 201 12.43 12.24 -9.75
N HIS A 202 12.31 11.46 -8.67
CA HIS A 202 13.35 10.56 -8.19
C HIS A 202 13.02 9.07 -8.38
N GLY A 203 11.92 8.73 -9.07
CA GLY A 203 11.54 7.35 -9.37
C GLY A 203 11.14 6.53 -8.14
N VAL A 204 10.56 7.15 -7.12
CA VAL A 204 10.04 6.49 -5.92
C VAL A 204 8.52 6.34 -6.05
N PRO A 205 7.97 5.11 -6.05
CA PRO A 205 6.53 4.92 -6.11
C PRO A 205 5.82 5.51 -4.89
N ALA A 206 4.67 6.16 -5.08
CA ALA A 206 3.91 6.73 -3.96
C ALA A 206 2.40 6.73 -4.17
N VAL A 207 1.67 6.64 -3.05
CA VAL A 207 0.24 6.91 -2.96
C VAL A 207 -0.02 8.04 -1.97
N THR A 208 -0.82 9.02 -2.39
CA THR A 208 -1.24 10.17 -1.59
C THR A 208 -2.71 10.50 -1.85
N ASN A 209 -3.17 11.66 -1.40
CA ASN A 209 -4.48 12.19 -1.76
C ASN A 209 -4.50 13.72 -1.92
N VAL A 210 -5.53 14.27 -2.56
CA VAL A 210 -5.77 15.73 -2.63
C VAL A 210 -6.74 16.21 -1.53
N GLY A 211 -6.72 17.51 -1.24
CA GLY A 211 -7.63 18.15 -0.28
C GLY A 211 -7.09 18.25 1.15
N ARG A 212 -7.97 18.22 2.15
CA ARG A 212 -7.58 18.34 3.58
C ARG A 212 -7.74 17.04 4.38
N ARG A 213 -8.50 16.10 3.82
CA ARG A 213 -8.78 14.79 4.38
C ARG A 213 -7.52 13.92 4.34
N GLY A 214 -7.47 12.90 5.18
CA GLY A 214 -6.32 12.03 5.38
C GLY A 214 -6.42 11.37 6.75
N GLY A 215 -5.28 11.04 7.34
CA GLY A 215 -5.20 10.59 8.73
C GLY A 215 -4.60 9.21 8.88
N SER A 216 -4.38 8.81 10.12
CA SER A 216 -3.72 7.55 10.45
C SER A 216 -4.52 6.32 10.03
N GLY A 217 -5.86 6.36 10.13
CA GLY A 217 -6.71 5.24 9.73
C GLY A 217 -6.61 4.95 8.24
N LEU A 218 -6.61 6.00 7.41
CA LEU A 218 -6.41 5.87 5.97
C LEU A 218 -5.00 5.34 5.64
N ALA A 219 -3.96 5.92 6.24
CA ALA A 219 -2.58 5.49 5.98
C ALA A 219 -2.36 4.00 6.35
N ALA A 220 -2.87 3.58 7.50
CA ALA A 220 -2.83 2.20 7.94
C ALA A 220 -3.65 1.29 7.01
N GLY A 221 -4.87 1.69 6.63
CA GLY A 221 -5.72 0.94 5.71
C GLY A 221 -5.04 0.70 4.35
N LEU A 222 -4.51 1.76 3.74
CA LEU A 222 -3.76 1.67 2.47
C LEU A 222 -2.52 0.76 2.60
N THR A 223 -1.81 0.84 3.72
CA THR A 223 -0.65 -0.04 3.98
C THR A 223 -1.09 -1.50 4.14
N ASN A 224 -2.20 -1.77 4.83
CA ASN A 224 -2.76 -3.12 4.96
C ASN A 224 -3.20 -3.68 3.61
N GLU A 225 -3.67 -2.84 2.69
CA GLU A 225 -3.98 -3.32 1.33
C GLU A 225 -2.73 -3.78 0.58
N LEU A 226 -1.57 -3.14 0.78
CA LEU A 226 -0.31 -3.65 0.23
C LEU A 226 0.03 -5.04 0.78
N VAL A 227 -0.29 -5.29 2.06
CA VAL A 227 -0.13 -6.60 2.70
C VAL A 227 -1.08 -7.63 2.10
N HIS A 228 -2.36 -7.30 1.91
CA HIS A 228 -3.32 -8.23 1.30
C HIS A 228 -2.90 -8.57 -0.14
N VAL A 229 -2.56 -7.56 -0.95
CA VAL A 229 -2.07 -7.79 -2.32
C VAL A 229 -0.82 -8.67 -2.33
N ALA A 230 0.07 -8.55 -1.33
CA ALA A 230 1.21 -9.43 -1.18
C ALA A 230 0.80 -10.88 -0.83
N SER A 231 -0.21 -11.09 0.01
CA SER A 231 -0.76 -12.43 0.29
C SER A 231 -1.33 -13.07 -0.97
N ASP A 232 -2.20 -12.35 -1.68
CA ASP A 232 -2.86 -12.83 -2.90
C ASP A 232 -1.80 -13.14 -3.98
N ALA A 233 -0.74 -12.34 -4.07
CA ALA A 233 0.38 -12.60 -4.98
C ALA A 233 1.19 -13.85 -4.57
N ARG A 234 1.37 -14.11 -3.27
CA ARG A 234 2.01 -15.31 -2.75
C ARG A 234 1.19 -16.58 -3.07
N GLU A 235 -0.13 -16.43 -3.10
CA GLU A 235 -1.10 -17.50 -3.41
C GLU A 235 -1.32 -17.68 -4.93
N GLY A 236 -0.77 -16.77 -5.75
CA GLY A 236 -0.85 -16.82 -7.20
C GLY A 236 -2.15 -16.25 -7.79
N GLU A 237 -2.96 -15.59 -6.97
CA GLU A 237 -4.23 -14.97 -7.36
C GLU A 237 -4.04 -13.62 -8.06
N VAL A 238 -2.93 -12.94 -7.76
CA VAL A 238 -2.58 -11.63 -8.32
C VAL A 238 -1.17 -11.65 -8.91
N SER A 239 -1.02 -11.17 -10.15
CA SER A 239 0.29 -10.91 -10.74
C SER A 239 0.78 -9.51 -10.39
N LEU A 240 2.05 -9.41 -9.95
CA LEU A 240 2.74 -8.15 -9.72
C LEU A 240 3.58 -7.70 -10.92
N GLU A 241 3.60 -8.46 -12.02
CA GLU A 241 4.34 -8.11 -13.23
C GLU A 241 3.61 -7.05 -14.06
N VAL A 242 4.36 -6.27 -14.84
CA VAL A 242 3.78 -5.37 -15.84
C VAL A 242 3.50 -6.22 -17.08
N SER A 243 2.25 -6.26 -17.54
CA SER A 243 1.88 -6.92 -18.79
C SER A 243 2.47 -6.15 -19.99
N GLY A 244 3.76 -6.34 -20.28
CA GLY A 244 4.46 -5.54 -21.27
C GLY A 244 5.88 -5.93 -21.67
N GLU A 245 6.49 -7.01 -21.15
CA GLU A 245 7.79 -7.49 -21.63
C GLU A 245 7.67 -8.93 -22.16
N SER A 246 7.05 -9.08 -23.33
CA SER A 246 7.37 -10.22 -24.18
C SER A 246 8.82 -10.09 -24.62
N GLY A 247 9.71 -10.86 -24.00
CA GLY A 247 11.11 -10.97 -24.36
C GLY A 247 11.28 -11.21 -25.87
N GLY A 248 11.83 -10.22 -26.56
CA GLY A 248 12.34 -10.38 -27.91
C GLY A 248 13.70 -11.05 -27.87
N ASP A 249 13.72 -12.37 -27.61
CA ASP A 249 14.86 -13.19 -28.02
C ASP A 249 14.61 -13.68 -29.44
N GLY A 250 15.39 -13.13 -30.36
CA GLY A 250 15.25 -13.36 -31.80
C GLY A 250 16.45 -12.79 -32.55
N THR A 251 17.66 -13.05 -32.06
CA THR A 251 18.86 -12.87 -32.88
C THR A 251 19.08 -14.17 -33.66
N GLU A 252 18.50 -14.26 -34.85
CA GLU A 252 18.90 -15.29 -35.83
C GLU A 252 20.34 -15.02 -36.30
N PRO A 253 21.18 -16.06 -36.44
CA PRO A 253 22.51 -15.90 -37.01
C PRO A 253 22.38 -15.70 -38.53
N ARG A 254 23.04 -14.66 -39.04
CA ARG A 254 23.19 -14.47 -40.48
C ARG A 254 24.21 -15.48 -41.01
N ASP A 255 23.72 -16.57 -41.59
CA ASP A 255 24.51 -17.41 -42.49
C ASP A 255 24.86 -16.59 -43.73
N GLY A 256 26.15 -16.25 -43.84
CA GLY A 256 26.72 -15.66 -45.04
C GLY A 256 26.93 -16.75 -46.09
N GLU A 257 26.10 -16.75 -47.12
CA GLU A 257 26.32 -17.53 -48.34
C GLU A 257 27.63 -17.09 -49.00
N ALA A 258 28.44 -18.10 -49.30
CA ALA A 258 29.63 -18.01 -50.11
C ALA A 258 29.29 -18.15 -51.61
N GLU A 259 30.22 -17.63 -52.40
CA GLU A 259 30.56 -17.99 -53.80
C GLU A 259 30.01 -17.10 -54.93
N PRO A 260 30.68 -17.07 -56.11
CA PRO A 260 32.11 -17.24 -56.41
C PRO A 260 32.75 -16.01 -57.11
#